data_AF-A0A966GVL4-F1
#
_entry.id   AF-A0A966GVL4-F1
#
_cell.length_a   1.000
_cell.length_b   1.000
_cell.length_c   1.000
_cell.angle_alpha   90.00
_cell.angle_beta   90.00
_cell.angle_gamma   90.00
#
_symmetry.space_group_name_H-M   'P 1'
#
loop_
_entity.id
_entity.type
_entity.pdbx_description
1 polymer ?
#
loop_
_entity_poly.entity_id
_entity_poly.type
_entity_poly.pdbx_seq_one_letter_code
_entity_poly.pdbx_strand_id
1 'polypeptide(L)'
;MKKLLFLLIIAGFTTPALAQNWTTTGNSGLSTSNFIGNTDSVALIFRTNNTERARLSANGNFMVGLTSDGGYRVNISGGIKTSTDLQVNGITIGKGTGTGTHNTIMGNSAFINNQTGLANVGIGSYALRYNKSGGNNTVLGYMAAGANTDDTSLASVVSIGAYSRAYGQWSTAIGANARSDKYAIAMGYNSNATSLYGLAIGFAANVNGGVLVYGSNSSATHSGSMVIGGGMSSTANYQLLIGNATPGYSVRDVFIGGGVTQTLAATYGPLTIQPTGQSGTDQTGQTIRIATGKGTGAGTSGDIHLMTSVPTTSGTTLQSLSTSVIVKGSGNVGIGTTSPSAQLHTTGSVRLAGLTMDSTRIRVLVADNNGNIAYRNVSTIGGGSGSISGTVNYLAKYSSGTTIGNSLLFDNGTGVGIGTISINDTAYRLFVEKGIRTRKIKVDVSSWADYVFEKEYKLPSLKEVARFIDENKRLPEMPDAATATKEGVDLADNQVLLLKKIEELTLYMIEMDKKTDRLEAENASLRKELEQLKKK
;
A
#
# COMPACT_ATOMS: atom_id res chain seq x y z
N MET A 1 126.30 9.56 -91.48
CA MET A 1 125.33 9.92 -92.55
C MET A 1 123.91 9.68 -92.05
N LYS A 2 123.01 10.62 -92.37
CA LYS A 2 121.53 10.58 -92.36
C LYS A 2 120.73 10.84 -91.07
N LYS A 3 119.76 11.75 -91.27
CA LYS A 3 118.74 12.41 -90.43
C LYS A 3 117.51 11.53 -90.14
N LEU A 4 116.77 11.82 -89.07
CA LEU A 4 115.28 11.92 -88.90
C LEU A 4 114.98 12.07 -87.39
N LEU A 5 114.42 13.14 -86.80
CA LEU A 5 113.15 13.90 -86.91
C LEU A 5 111.88 13.20 -86.36
N PHE A 6 111.21 13.93 -85.43
CA PHE A 6 109.87 13.74 -84.80
C PHE A 6 109.75 12.67 -83.70
N LEU A 7 109.00 12.83 -82.60
CA LEU A 7 107.71 13.51 -82.38
C LEU A 7 107.51 13.85 -80.88
N LEU A 8 106.85 14.99 -80.64
CA LEU A 8 106.36 15.47 -79.34
C LEU A 8 105.18 14.61 -78.86
N ILE A 9 105.26 14.05 -77.64
CA ILE A 9 104.07 13.61 -76.89
C ILE A 9 104.14 14.25 -75.50
N ILE A 10 103.38 15.33 -75.34
CA ILE A 10 103.01 15.88 -74.04
C ILE A 10 102.06 14.86 -73.42
N ALA A 11 102.60 13.97 -72.59
CA ALA A 11 101.77 13.22 -71.66
C ALA A 11 101.29 14.21 -70.61
N GLY A 12 100.04 14.67 -70.75
CA GLY A 12 99.33 15.34 -69.69
C GLY A 12 99.27 14.40 -68.48
N PHE A 13 100.21 14.55 -67.55
CA PHE A 13 100.08 14.01 -66.22
C PHE A 13 98.92 14.74 -65.57
N THR A 14 97.70 14.21 -65.73
CA THR A 14 96.67 14.42 -64.72
C THR A 14 97.24 13.82 -63.45
N THR A 15 97.69 14.65 -62.53
CA THR A 15 97.95 14.19 -61.17
C THR A 15 96.68 13.49 -60.72
N PRO A 16 96.72 12.19 -60.35
CA PRO A 16 95.57 11.61 -59.69
C PRO A 16 95.33 12.48 -58.47
N ALA A 17 94.15 13.10 -58.39
CA ALA A 17 93.72 13.77 -57.17
C ALA A 17 93.81 12.71 -56.08
N LEU A 18 94.85 12.81 -55.24
CA LEU A 18 95.02 11.90 -54.13
C LEU A 18 93.79 12.10 -53.26
N ALA A 19 92.92 11.08 -53.22
CA ALA A 19 91.79 11.05 -52.32
C ALA A 19 92.35 11.34 -50.91
N GLN A 20 91.81 12.38 -50.26
CA GLN A 20 92.25 12.76 -48.93
C GLN A 20 92.09 11.56 -48.01
N ASN A 21 93.22 10.98 -47.57
CA ASN A 21 93.21 9.87 -46.64
C ASN A 21 92.75 10.36 -45.28
N TRP A 22 91.78 9.66 -44.72
CA TRP A 22 91.32 9.88 -43.37
C TRP A 22 92.28 9.22 -42.39
N THR A 23 92.82 10.01 -41.47
CA THR A 23 93.67 9.46 -40.42
C THR A 23 92.82 8.73 -39.37
N THR A 24 93.37 7.69 -38.74
CA THR A 24 92.71 6.96 -37.64
C THR A 24 92.65 7.78 -36.34
N THR A 25 93.32 8.92 -36.29
CA THR A 25 93.33 9.86 -35.17
C THR A 25 92.42 11.07 -35.41
N GLY A 26 91.74 11.15 -36.56
CA GLY A 26 90.93 12.29 -36.97
C GLY A 26 91.72 13.37 -37.72
N ASN A 27 91.04 14.08 -38.62
CA ASN A 27 91.61 15.16 -39.41
C ASN A 27 91.39 16.51 -38.69
N SER A 28 92.39 17.40 -38.70
CA SER A 28 92.25 18.79 -38.24
C SER A 28 91.84 19.73 -39.39
N GLY A 29 91.22 20.89 -39.10
CA GLY A 29 90.97 21.94 -40.09
C GLY A 29 89.74 21.74 -41.02
N LEU A 30 88.68 21.09 -40.55
CA LEU A 30 87.43 20.97 -41.31
C LEU A 30 86.78 22.35 -41.57
N SER A 31 86.40 22.61 -42.82
CA SER A 31 85.78 23.85 -43.32
C SER A 31 84.72 23.54 -44.39
N THR A 32 84.12 24.56 -45.01
CA THR A 32 83.23 24.36 -46.17
C THR A 32 83.95 23.74 -47.38
N SER A 33 85.27 23.89 -47.47
CA SER A 33 86.10 23.30 -48.53
C SER A 33 86.74 21.96 -48.12
N ASN A 34 86.89 21.69 -46.82
CA ASN A 34 87.50 20.47 -46.28
C ASN A 34 86.51 19.78 -45.33
N PHE A 35 85.81 18.74 -45.78
CA PHE A 35 84.70 18.15 -45.02
C PHE A 35 84.76 16.62 -44.98
N ILE A 36 83.90 16.06 -44.13
CA ILE A 36 83.65 14.64 -43.99
C ILE A 36 82.45 14.28 -44.87
N GLY A 37 82.68 13.68 -46.05
CA GLY A 37 81.61 13.30 -46.96
C GLY A 37 82.04 13.26 -48.42
N ASN A 38 81.05 13.37 -49.32
CA ASN A 38 81.21 13.50 -50.76
C ASN A 38 80.46 14.75 -51.28
N THR A 39 80.78 15.20 -52.50
CA THR A 39 80.09 16.32 -53.18
C THR A 39 79.04 15.87 -54.21
N ASP A 40 78.96 14.56 -54.48
CA ASP A 40 78.02 13.99 -55.43
C ASP A 40 76.71 13.53 -54.74
N SER A 41 75.69 13.22 -55.54
CA SER A 41 74.37 12.77 -55.03
C SER A 41 74.39 11.28 -54.63
N VAL A 42 75.43 10.87 -53.91
CA VAL A 42 75.66 9.50 -53.47
C VAL A 42 75.62 9.46 -51.94
N ALA A 43 75.11 8.38 -51.37
CA ALA A 43 75.01 8.25 -49.92
C ALA A 43 76.40 8.06 -49.27
N LEU A 44 76.60 8.68 -48.11
CA LEU A 44 77.72 8.40 -47.23
C LEU A 44 77.40 7.14 -46.41
N ILE A 45 78.22 6.09 -46.55
CA ILE A 45 77.94 4.76 -45.98
C ILE A 45 78.98 4.38 -44.92
N PHE A 46 78.50 3.98 -43.73
CA PHE A 46 79.30 3.48 -42.62
C PHE A 46 79.27 1.95 -42.61
N ARG A 47 80.45 1.31 -42.64
CA ARG A 47 80.59 -0.15 -42.72
C ARG A 47 81.41 -0.72 -41.57
N THR A 48 81.07 -1.94 -41.14
CA THR A 48 81.93 -2.79 -40.30
C THR A 48 81.97 -4.20 -40.90
N ASN A 49 83.15 -4.81 -40.96
CA ASN A 49 83.35 -6.11 -41.64
C ASN A 49 82.72 -6.14 -43.05
N ASN A 50 82.97 -5.09 -43.84
CA ASN A 50 82.40 -4.88 -45.18
C ASN A 50 80.84 -4.91 -45.27
N THR A 51 80.14 -4.80 -44.15
CA THR A 51 78.67 -4.76 -44.09
C THR A 51 78.20 -3.34 -43.79
N GLU A 52 77.24 -2.83 -44.57
CA GLU A 52 76.60 -1.53 -44.30
C GLU A 52 75.82 -1.57 -42.98
N ARG A 53 76.15 -0.65 -42.08
CA ARG A 53 75.51 -0.52 -40.76
C ARG A 53 74.68 0.74 -40.64
N ALA A 54 75.12 1.83 -41.24
CA ALA A 54 74.38 3.09 -41.28
C ALA A 54 74.70 3.86 -42.56
N ARG A 55 73.81 4.76 -42.97
CA ARG A 55 73.99 5.61 -44.15
C ARG A 55 73.36 6.98 -43.96
N LEU A 56 73.97 8.00 -44.54
CA LEU A 56 73.34 9.28 -44.83
C LEU A 56 73.00 9.29 -46.33
N SER A 57 71.72 9.24 -46.68
CA SER A 57 71.28 9.22 -48.08
C SER A 57 71.67 10.49 -48.84
N ALA A 58 71.58 10.43 -50.18
CA ALA A 58 71.64 11.61 -51.04
C ALA A 58 70.59 12.70 -50.70
N ASN A 59 69.45 12.31 -50.09
CA ASN A 59 68.41 13.24 -49.64
C ASN A 59 68.68 13.85 -48.25
N GLY A 60 69.81 13.51 -47.61
CA GLY A 60 70.18 13.98 -46.28
C GLY A 60 69.47 13.27 -45.11
N ASN A 61 68.84 12.11 -45.35
CA ASN A 61 68.24 11.25 -44.31
C ASN A 61 69.27 10.30 -43.69
N PHE A 62 69.33 10.22 -42.36
CA PHE A 62 70.19 9.31 -41.63
C PHE A 62 69.48 7.98 -41.35
N MET A 63 70.16 6.86 -41.60
CA MET A 63 69.59 5.53 -41.44
C MET A 63 70.53 4.58 -40.74
N VAL A 64 69.97 3.65 -39.96
CA VAL A 64 70.72 2.59 -39.27
C VAL A 64 70.07 1.24 -39.58
N GLY A 65 70.84 0.28 -40.10
CA GLY A 65 70.37 -1.07 -40.44
C GLY A 65 69.46 -1.16 -41.67
N LEU A 66 69.44 -0.13 -42.52
CA LEU A 66 68.62 -0.05 -43.75
C LEU A 66 69.48 0.40 -44.93
N THR A 67 69.17 -0.11 -46.13
CA THR A 67 69.87 0.24 -47.39
C THR A 67 69.01 1.08 -48.34
N SER A 68 67.69 1.10 -48.15
CA SER A 68 66.73 1.90 -48.92
C SER A 68 66.22 3.11 -48.13
N ASP A 69 66.18 4.29 -48.76
CA ASP A 69 65.62 5.50 -48.14
C ASP A 69 64.10 5.45 -48.11
N GLY A 70 63.54 5.40 -46.90
CA GLY A 70 62.09 5.42 -46.67
C GLY A 70 61.48 6.83 -46.55
N GLY A 71 62.27 7.89 -46.70
CA GLY A 71 61.81 9.29 -46.67
C GLY A 71 61.77 9.96 -45.28
N TYR A 72 62.15 9.25 -44.20
CA TYR A 72 62.25 9.82 -42.85
C TYR A 72 63.65 10.39 -42.59
N ARG A 73 63.73 11.55 -41.93
CA ARG A 73 65.01 12.18 -41.56
C ARG A 73 65.94 11.28 -40.74
N VAL A 74 65.37 10.45 -39.87
CA VAL A 74 66.05 9.39 -39.13
C VAL A 74 65.22 8.12 -39.25
N ASN A 75 65.79 7.03 -39.78
CA ASN A 75 65.11 5.73 -39.92
C ASN A 75 65.99 4.58 -39.41
N ILE A 76 65.50 3.81 -38.45
CA ILE A 76 66.28 2.78 -37.74
C ILE A 76 65.56 1.45 -37.87
N SER A 77 66.26 0.43 -38.40
CA SER A 77 65.81 -0.95 -38.33
C SER A 77 66.16 -1.54 -36.96
N GLY A 78 65.14 -1.87 -36.16
CA GLY A 78 65.28 -2.39 -34.80
C GLY A 78 64.68 -1.46 -33.73
N GLY A 79 64.94 -1.77 -32.46
CA GLY A 79 64.47 -0.98 -31.32
C GLY A 79 65.39 0.20 -30.98
N ILE A 80 64.82 1.27 -30.41
CA ILE A 80 65.57 2.42 -29.88
C ILE A 80 65.69 2.28 -28.37
N LYS A 81 66.91 2.36 -27.84
CA LYS A 81 67.19 2.40 -26.40
C LYS A 81 67.87 3.71 -26.04
N THR A 82 67.29 4.47 -25.12
CA THR A 82 67.83 5.72 -24.58
C THR A 82 68.22 5.55 -23.12
N SER A 83 69.20 6.33 -22.63
CA SER A 83 69.59 6.36 -21.21
C SER A 83 68.63 7.20 -20.35
N THR A 84 67.88 8.09 -20.99
CA THR A 84 66.87 8.98 -20.41
C THR A 84 65.59 8.93 -21.24
N ASP A 85 64.61 9.79 -20.93
CA ASP A 85 63.38 9.90 -21.72
C ASP A 85 63.65 10.34 -23.17
N LEU A 86 62.82 9.83 -24.10
CA LEU A 86 62.81 10.24 -25.50
C LEU A 86 61.96 11.52 -25.63
N GLN A 87 62.47 12.52 -26.35
CA GLN A 87 61.77 13.76 -26.66
C GLN A 87 61.39 13.80 -28.14
N VAL A 88 60.10 13.89 -28.47
CA VAL A 88 59.59 13.96 -29.85
C VAL A 88 58.63 15.13 -30.00
N ASN A 89 59.02 16.19 -30.72
CA ASN A 89 58.17 17.39 -30.89
C ASN A 89 57.64 17.96 -29.56
N GLY A 90 58.45 17.92 -28.49
CA GLY A 90 58.07 18.35 -27.14
C GLY A 90 57.19 17.36 -26.37
N ILE A 91 56.96 16.15 -26.89
CA ILE A 91 56.34 15.03 -26.19
C ILE A 91 57.45 14.25 -25.49
N THR A 92 57.35 14.15 -24.17
CA THR A 92 58.17 13.23 -23.39
C THR A 92 57.59 11.83 -23.51
N ILE A 93 58.42 10.84 -23.87
CA ILE A 93 58.09 9.40 -23.83
C ILE A 93 59.10 8.73 -22.91
N GLY A 94 58.65 8.28 -21.73
CA GLY A 94 59.54 7.69 -20.74
C GLY A 94 58.97 7.72 -19.32
N LYS A 95 59.80 8.05 -18.33
CA LYS A 95 59.44 8.06 -16.90
C LYS A 95 59.05 9.45 -16.37
N GLY A 96 59.29 10.52 -17.13
CA GLY A 96 59.09 11.89 -16.69
C GLY A 96 60.24 12.39 -15.82
N THR A 97 60.04 13.56 -15.21
CA THR A 97 61.03 14.16 -14.30
C THR A 97 60.99 13.47 -12.92
N GLY A 98 62.06 13.61 -12.13
CA GLY A 98 62.13 13.08 -10.76
C GLY A 98 62.86 11.74 -10.60
N THR A 99 62.95 11.25 -9.36
CA THR A 99 63.68 10.03 -8.98
C THR A 99 62.79 8.80 -8.83
N GLY A 100 61.47 8.97 -8.91
CA GLY A 100 60.51 7.88 -8.82
C GLY A 100 60.60 6.89 -10.00
N THR A 101 60.45 5.61 -9.70
CA THR A 101 60.58 4.52 -10.67
C THR A 101 59.20 4.08 -11.20
N HIS A 102 59.17 3.28 -12.28
CA HIS A 102 57.96 2.66 -12.84
C HIS A 102 56.89 3.61 -13.40
N ASN A 103 57.23 4.86 -13.68
CA ASN A 103 56.32 5.79 -14.35
C ASN A 103 56.26 5.50 -15.87
N THR A 104 55.09 5.69 -16.48
CA THR A 104 54.86 5.63 -17.92
C THR A 104 54.22 6.94 -18.37
N ILE A 105 55.04 7.82 -18.96
CA ILE A 105 54.65 9.18 -19.34
C ILE A 105 54.72 9.34 -20.85
N MET A 106 53.64 9.88 -21.42
CA MET A 106 53.54 10.25 -22.83
C MET A 106 52.75 11.55 -22.99
N GLY A 107 53.42 12.69 -23.13
CA GLY A 107 52.73 13.96 -23.35
C GLY A 107 53.61 15.19 -23.26
N ASN A 108 53.15 16.30 -23.84
CA ASN A 108 53.78 17.60 -23.62
C ASN A 108 53.49 18.08 -22.21
N SER A 109 54.54 18.48 -21.48
CA SER A 109 54.43 18.98 -20.12
C SER A 109 53.68 18.05 -19.15
N ALA A 110 53.61 16.74 -19.46
CA ALA A 110 53.03 15.74 -18.60
C ALA A 110 54.00 15.41 -17.46
N PHE A 111 53.49 15.38 -16.24
CA PHE A 111 54.21 14.97 -15.03
C PHE A 111 55.56 15.69 -14.77
N ILE A 112 55.66 16.97 -15.18
CA ILE A 112 56.91 17.75 -15.13
C ILE A 112 57.37 18.18 -13.74
N ASN A 113 56.46 18.25 -12.76
CA ASN A 113 56.80 18.66 -11.39
C ASN A 113 57.08 17.47 -10.47
N ASN A 114 57.17 16.25 -11.02
CA ASN A 114 57.46 15.07 -10.23
C ASN A 114 58.86 15.14 -9.61
N GLN A 115 58.95 14.82 -8.32
CA GLN A 115 60.20 14.75 -7.56
C GLN A 115 60.45 13.31 -7.13
N THR A 116 59.47 12.66 -6.50
CA THR A 116 59.60 11.31 -5.91
C THR A 116 58.46 10.36 -6.25
N GLY A 117 57.43 10.81 -6.96
CA GLY A 117 56.26 10.00 -7.32
C GLY A 117 56.62 8.84 -8.25
N LEU A 118 56.10 7.66 -7.94
CA LEU A 118 56.43 6.38 -8.58
C LEU A 118 55.18 5.63 -9.03
N ALA A 119 55.34 4.72 -10.00
CA ALA A 119 54.27 3.88 -10.55
C ALA A 119 53.05 4.66 -11.11
N ASN A 120 53.28 5.81 -11.74
CA ASN A 120 52.24 6.63 -12.35
C ASN A 120 52.14 6.39 -13.86
N VAL A 121 50.93 6.35 -14.40
CA VAL A 121 50.65 6.45 -15.84
C VAL A 121 50.11 7.85 -16.12
N GLY A 122 50.79 8.60 -16.98
CA GLY A 122 50.41 9.96 -17.36
C GLY A 122 50.47 10.14 -18.86
N ILE A 123 49.32 10.06 -19.53
CA ILE A 123 49.21 10.17 -20.98
C ILE A 123 48.34 11.37 -21.34
N GLY A 124 48.87 12.29 -22.15
CA GLY A 124 48.19 13.52 -22.57
C GLY A 124 48.91 14.79 -22.13
N SER A 125 48.66 15.89 -22.84
CA SER A 125 49.31 17.18 -22.53
C SER A 125 48.86 17.68 -21.15
N TYR A 126 49.83 18.04 -20.31
CA TYR A 126 49.65 18.47 -18.92
C TYR A 126 49.02 17.44 -17.97
N ALA A 127 48.95 16.15 -18.35
CA ALA A 127 48.52 15.09 -17.43
C ALA A 127 49.44 15.04 -16.19
N LEU A 128 48.85 14.93 -14.99
CA LEU A 128 49.59 14.90 -13.71
C LEU A 128 50.56 16.09 -13.46
N ARG A 129 50.41 17.23 -14.16
CA ARG A 129 51.39 18.34 -14.14
C ARG A 129 51.81 18.79 -12.73
N TYR A 130 50.91 18.77 -11.75
CA TYR A 130 51.16 19.25 -10.39
C TYR A 130 51.48 18.16 -9.35
N ASN A 131 51.43 16.87 -9.73
CA ASN A 131 51.79 15.79 -8.80
C ASN A 131 53.31 15.74 -8.59
N LYS A 132 53.78 15.87 -7.34
CA LYS A 132 55.20 15.93 -6.95
C LYS A 132 55.71 14.61 -6.35
N SER A 133 54.92 13.99 -5.47
CA SER A 133 55.33 12.81 -4.68
C SER A 133 54.32 11.67 -4.69
N GLY A 134 53.14 11.89 -5.27
CA GLY A 134 52.08 10.89 -5.35
C GLY A 134 52.38 9.73 -6.30
N GLY A 135 51.82 8.55 -6.02
CA GLY A 135 52.11 7.32 -6.78
C GLY A 135 50.91 6.43 -7.03
N ASN A 136 51.08 5.43 -7.89
CA ASN A 136 50.05 4.48 -8.30
C ASN A 136 48.83 5.11 -9.02
N ASN A 137 49.03 6.23 -9.73
CA ASN A 137 47.93 6.92 -10.40
C ASN A 137 47.80 6.51 -11.87
N THR A 138 46.58 6.45 -12.39
CA THR A 138 46.29 6.26 -13.82
C THR A 138 45.59 7.50 -14.37
N VAL A 139 46.29 8.25 -15.23
CA VAL A 139 45.82 9.54 -15.74
C VAL A 139 45.94 9.62 -17.25
N LEU A 140 44.81 9.87 -17.92
CA LEU A 140 44.70 9.88 -19.38
C LEU A 140 43.83 11.06 -19.85
N GLY A 141 44.40 11.97 -20.64
CA GLY A 141 43.68 13.06 -21.29
C GLY A 141 44.37 14.42 -21.18
N TYR A 142 43.88 15.38 -21.95
CA TYR A 142 44.35 16.77 -21.88
C TYR A 142 43.99 17.39 -20.52
N MET A 143 44.99 17.85 -19.76
CA MET A 143 44.82 18.38 -18.40
C MET A 143 44.12 17.43 -17.40
N ALA A 144 44.08 16.11 -17.67
CA ALA A 144 43.56 15.14 -16.71
C ALA A 144 44.44 15.13 -15.44
N ALA A 145 43.83 15.36 -14.28
CA ALA A 145 44.49 15.67 -13.00
C ALA A 145 45.56 16.79 -13.07
N GLY A 146 45.63 17.50 -14.20
CA GLY A 146 46.61 18.53 -14.50
C GLY A 146 46.21 19.91 -13.98
N ALA A 147 44.96 20.05 -13.52
CA ALA A 147 44.42 21.25 -12.90
C ALA A 147 44.32 21.15 -11.36
N ASN A 148 44.88 20.09 -10.76
CA ASN A 148 44.88 19.88 -9.32
C ASN A 148 46.03 20.68 -8.67
N THR A 149 45.95 22.01 -8.68
CA THR A 149 47.04 22.91 -8.24
C THR A 149 47.45 22.70 -6.77
N ASP A 150 46.48 22.32 -5.94
CA ASP A 150 46.66 22.26 -4.49
C ASP A 150 46.99 20.84 -4.00
N ASP A 151 46.88 19.85 -4.89
CA ASP A 151 47.12 18.44 -4.56
C ASP A 151 48.35 17.90 -5.29
N THR A 152 49.45 17.90 -4.54
CA THR A 152 50.77 17.50 -5.04
C THR A 152 51.12 16.05 -4.72
N SER A 153 50.20 15.30 -4.10
CA SER A 153 50.45 13.92 -3.61
C SER A 153 49.28 12.99 -3.89
N LEU A 154 48.83 12.96 -5.15
CA LEU A 154 47.78 12.06 -5.60
C LEU A 154 48.20 10.60 -5.38
N ALA A 155 47.35 9.78 -4.77
CA ALA A 155 47.69 8.39 -4.52
C ALA A 155 46.55 7.44 -4.88
N SER A 156 46.85 6.49 -5.76
CA SER A 156 45.88 5.51 -6.26
C SER A 156 44.65 6.15 -6.90
N VAL A 157 44.82 7.26 -7.62
CA VAL A 157 43.72 7.94 -8.32
C VAL A 157 43.59 7.48 -9.78
N VAL A 158 42.36 7.52 -10.29
CA VAL A 158 42.05 7.33 -11.71
C VAL A 158 41.45 8.62 -12.24
N SER A 159 42.07 9.24 -13.24
CA SER A 159 41.58 10.47 -13.86
C SER A 159 41.62 10.35 -15.39
N ILE A 160 40.47 10.13 -16.01
CA ILE A 160 40.36 9.84 -17.44
C ILE A 160 39.41 10.83 -18.09
N GLY A 161 39.87 11.60 -19.08
CA GLY A 161 39.07 12.58 -19.82
C GLY A 161 39.70 13.98 -19.81
N ALA A 162 39.29 14.82 -20.76
CA ALA A 162 39.79 16.19 -20.80
C ALA A 162 39.36 16.96 -19.54
N TYR A 163 40.29 17.58 -18.84
CA TYR A 163 40.05 18.34 -17.61
C TYR A 163 39.41 17.53 -16.46
N SER A 164 39.50 16.20 -16.46
CA SER A 164 39.06 15.39 -15.31
C SER A 164 39.93 15.67 -14.08
N ARG A 165 39.36 15.63 -12.87
CA ARG A 165 40.02 16.01 -11.62
C ARG A 165 39.70 15.00 -10.52
N ALA A 166 40.57 14.02 -10.33
CA ALA A 166 40.53 13.14 -9.16
C ALA A 166 41.49 13.70 -8.08
N TYR A 167 40.98 14.04 -6.90
CA TYR A 167 41.74 14.59 -5.77
C TYR A 167 41.93 13.54 -4.65
N GLY A 168 43.00 13.69 -3.88
CA GLY A 168 43.29 12.91 -2.68
C GLY A 168 43.73 11.47 -2.96
N GLN A 169 43.14 10.53 -2.21
CA GLN A 169 43.46 9.11 -2.26
C GLN A 169 42.25 8.31 -2.73
N TRP A 170 42.50 7.28 -3.53
CA TRP A 170 41.48 6.31 -3.98
C TRP A 170 40.25 6.96 -4.61
N SER A 171 40.45 7.99 -5.41
CA SER A 171 39.38 8.70 -6.11
C SER A 171 39.40 8.40 -7.61
N THR A 172 38.22 8.38 -8.23
CA THR A 172 38.04 8.06 -9.64
C THR A 172 37.21 9.14 -10.33
N ALA A 173 37.79 9.85 -11.29
CA ALA A 173 37.11 10.82 -12.15
C ALA A 173 37.22 10.36 -13.62
N ILE A 174 36.12 9.91 -14.22
CA ILE A 174 36.09 9.43 -15.60
C ILE A 174 35.06 10.23 -16.41
N GLY A 175 35.50 10.98 -17.41
CA GLY A 175 34.68 11.85 -18.23
C GLY A 175 35.26 13.27 -18.32
N ALA A 176 34.94 13.99 -19.40
CA ALA A 176 35.42 15.37 -19.52
C ALA A 176 34.82 16.25 -18.41
N ASN A 177 35.68 17.00 -17.74
CA ASN A 177 35.37 17.80 -16.54
C ASN A 177 34.78 17.01 -15.36
N ALA A 178 34.90 15.67 -15.33
CA ALA A 178 34.51 14.90 -14.14
C ALA A 178 35.40 15.28 -12.95
N ARG A 179 34.84 15.42 -11.75
CA ARG A 179 35.58 15.73 -10.53
C ARG A 179 35.21 14.76 -9.41
N SER A 180 36.19 14.15 -8.78
CA SER A 180 36.01 13.30 -7.59
C SER A 180 37.00 13.70 -6.49
N ASP A 181 36.52 13.83 -5.26
CA ASP A 181 37.37 14.03 -4.08
C ASP A 181 37.75 12.68 -3.43
N LYS A 182 38.40 12.70 -2.26
CA LYS A 182 38.95 11.51 -1.58
C LYS A 182 37.88 10.41 -1.37
N TYR A 183 38.20 9.16 -1.75
CA TYR A 183 37.28 8.01 -1.75
C TYR A 183 36.00 8.16 -2.58
N ALA A 184 35.93 9.13 -3.48
CA ALA A 184 34.76 9.37 -4.31
C ALA A 184 34.95 8.86 -5.73
N ILE A 185 33.83 8.59 -6.40
CA ILE A 185 33.78 8.17 -7.79
C ILE A 185 32.84 9.12 -8.54
N ALA A 186 33.36 9.77 -9.57
CA ALA A 186 32.60 10.60 -10.50
C ALA A 186 32.80 10.07 -11.93
N MET A 187 31.72 9.66 -12.58
CA MET A 187 31.74 9.12 -13.92
C MET A 187 30.71 9.81 -14.81
N GLY A 188 31.15 10.45 -15.89
CA GLY A 188 30.30 11.15 -16.86
C GLY A 188 30.81 12.56 -17.19
N TYR A 189 30.22 13.18 -18.20
CA TYR A 189 30.53 14.58 -18.54
C TYR A 189 30.04 15.51 -17.42
N ASN A 190 30.90 16.39 -16.90
CA ASN A 190 30.59 17.32 -15.81
C ASN A 190 30.08 16.65 -14.50
N SER A 191 30.34 15.36 -14.27
CA SER A 191 29.95 14.71 -13.01
C SER A 191 30.85 15.15 -11.85
N ASN A 192 30.27 15.50 -10.69
CA ASN A 192 30.98 15.99 -9.52
C ASN A 192 30.64 15.15 -8.28
N ALA A 193 31.64 14.50 -7.68
CA ALA A 193 31.54 13.85 -6.37
C ALA A 193 32.51 14.52 -5.40
N THR A 194 32.08 15.59 -4.73
CA THR A 194 32.95 16.50 -3.96
C THR A 194 32.95 16.19 -2.45
N SER A 195 32.76 14.92 -2.10
CA SER A 195 32.54 14.50 -0.72
C SER A 195 33.00 13.07 -0.49
N LEU A 196 33.29 12.75 0.76
CA LEU A 196 33.79 11.44 1.16
C LEU A 196 32.78 10.35 0.81
N TYR A 197 33.23 9.30 0.10
CA TYR A 197 32.41 8.15 -0.32
C TYR A 197 31.25 8.46 -1.29
N GLY A 198 31.28 9.62 -1.94
CA GLY A 198 30.29 9.99 -2.94
C GLY A 198 30.42 9.18 -4.23
N LEU A 199 29.31 8.70 -4.80
CA LEU A 199 29.26 8.07 -6.12
C LEU A 199 28.33 8.85 -7.05
N ALA A 200 28.90 9.63 -7.98
CA ALA A 200 28.17 10.41 -8.99
C ALA A 200 28.38 9.79 -10.38
N ILE A 201 27.36 9.12 -10.92
CA ILE A 201 27.40 8.55 -12.28
C ILE A 201 26.34 9.23 -13.15
N GLY A 202 26.75 9.79 -14.30
CA GLY A 202 25.87 10.34 -15.33
C GLY A 202 26.29 11.72 -15.83
N PHE A 203 25.52 12.27 -16.76
CA PHE A 203 25.72 13.62 -17.27
C PHE A 203 25.38 14.66 -16.20
N ALA A 204 26.32 15.53 -15.83
CA ALA A 204 26.13 16.58 -14.83
C ALA A 204 25.57 16.07 -13.48
N ALA A 205 25.90 14.84 -13.09
CA ALA A 205 25.54 14.27 -11.79
C ALA A 205 26.33 14.97 -10.67
N ASN A 206 25.68 15.35 -9.56
CA ASN A 206 26.33 16.07 -8.46
C ASN A 206 26.09 15.37 -7.11
N VAL A 207 27.18 15.10 -6.37
CA VAL A 207 27.16 14.45 -5.07
C VAL A 207 27.92 15.28 -4.04
N ASN A 208 27.22 15.59 -2.95
CA ASN A 208 27.74 16.23 -1.75
C ASN A 208 27.21 15.48 -0.49
N GLY A 209 28.06 14.64 0.10
CA GLY A 209 27.82 13.71 1.22
C GLY A 209 28.18 12.26 0.87
N GLY A 210 28.07 11.34 1.84
CA GLY A 210 28.15 9.89 1.58
C GLY A 210 26.88 9.39 0.90
N VAL A 211 26.70 9.74 -0.37
CA VAL A 211 25.45 9.57 -1.13
C VAL A 211 25.68 9.04 -2.55
N LEU A 212 24.62 8.51 -3.16
CA LEU A 212 24.64 7.89 -4.49
C LEU A 212 23.76 8.67 -5.48
N VAL A 213 24.32 9.03 -6.63
CA VAL A 213 23.59 9.54 -7.80
C VAL A 213 23.87 8.67 -9.02
N TYR A 214 22.80 8.23 -9.67
CA TYR A 214 22.85 7.58 -10.98
C TYR A 214 21.84 8.23 -11.93
N GLY A 215 22.32 9.01 -12.90
CA GLY A 215 21.50 9.61 -13.97
C GLY A 215 21.91 11.03 -14.37
N SER A 216 21.15 11.63 -15.29
CA SER A 216 21.48 12.93 -15.90
C SER A 216 20.89 14.11 -15.14
N ASN A 217 21.67 15.15 -14.89
CA ASN A 217 21.26 16.38 -14.19
C ASN A 217 20.66 16.13 -12.80
N SER A 218 21.16 15.11 -12.09
CA SER A 218 20.64 14.70 -10.78
C SER A 218 21.62 15.06 -9.67
N SER A 219 21.09 15.37 -8.48
CA SER A 219 21.87 15.90 -7.37
C SER A 219 21.49 15.27 -6.04
N ALA A 220 22.46 14.67 -5.34
CA ALA A 220 22.30 14.24 -3.95
C ALA A 220 23.24 15.08 -3.07
N THR A 221 22.68 16.00 -2.30
CA THR A 221 23.45 16.96 -1.48
C THR A 221 23.19 16.85 0.01
N HIS A 222 22.36 15.89 0.41
CA HIS A 222 21.92 15.69 1.79
C HIS A 222 22.28 14.29 2.28
N SER A 223 22.74 14.17 3.51
CA SER A 223 23.32 12.94 4.06
C SER A 223 22.38 11.73 3.95
N GLY A 224 22.93 10.59 3.54
CA GLY A 224 22.18 9.33 3.42
C GLY A 224 21.13 9.31 2.31
N SER A 225 21.19 10.25 1.36
CA SER A 225 20.27 10.29 0.23
C SER A 225 20.77 9.45 -0.96
N MET A 226 19.84 9.01 -1.79
CA MET A 226 20.11 8.30 -3.04
C MET A 226 19.18 8.83 -4.12
N VAL A 227 19.72 9.19 -5.28
CA VAL A 227 18.95 9.71 -6.42
C VAL A 227 19.22 8.85 -7.66
N ILE A 228 18.17 8.18 -8.16
CA ILE A 228 18.23 7.31 -9.33
C ILE A 228 17.27 7.84 -10.39
N GLY A 229 17.81 8.34 -11.50
CA GLY A 229 17.06 8.89 -12.63
C GLY A 229 17.48 10.31 -13.00
N GLY A 230 16.59 11.08 -13.65
CA GLY A 230 16.97 12.33 -14.33
C GLY A 230 16.39 13.61 -13.72
N GLY A 231 17.20 14.66 -13.55
CA GLY A 231 16.73 16.00 -13.19
C GLY A 231 16.23 16.16 -11.75
N MET A 232 16.54 15.22 -10.85
CA MET A 232 16.02 15.22 -9.48
C MET A 232 17.07 15.67 -8.48
N SER A 233 16.63 16.32 -7.40
CA SER A 233 17.52 16.77 -6.32
C SER A 233 16.98 16.33 -4.97
N SER A 234 17.80 15.70 -4.13
CA SER A 234 17.48 15.47 -2.72
C SER A 234 17.21 16.81 -2.03
N THR A 235 16.15 16.91 -1.23
CA THR A 235 15.74 18.14 -0.52
C THR A 235 15.93 18.05 0.99
N ALA A 236 16.21 16.87 1.53
CA ALA A 236 16.52 16.64 2.94
C ALA A 236 17.37 15.37 3.11
N ASN A 237 17.89 15.14 4.33
CA ASN A 237 18.64 13.92 4.66
C ASN A 237 17.77 12.66 4.54
N TYR A 238 18.40 11.53 4.23
CA TYR A 238 17.80 10.19 4.22
C TYR A 238 16.68 9.99 3.21
N GLN A 239 16.79 10.62 2.03
CA GLN A 239 15.79 10.47 0.97
C GLN A 239 16.25 9.52 -0.14
N LEU A 240 15.37 8.59 -0.54
CA LEU A 240 15.50 7.82 -1.77
C LEU A 240 14.59 8.42 -2.84
N LEU A 241 15.17 9.05 -3.86
CA LEU A 241 14.44 9.59 -5.02
C LEU A 241 14.66 8.66 -6.21
N ILE A 242 13.58 8.10 -6.74
CA ILE A 242 13.60 7.32 -7.97
C ILE A 242 12.57 7.93 -8.92
N GLY A 243 13.01 8.40 -10.09
CA GLY A 243 12.10 9.12 -10.99
C GLY A 243 12.77 9.97 -12.07
N ASN A 244 11.99 10.88 -12.66
CA ASN A 244 12.51 11.87 -13.59
C ASN A 244 11.70 13.16 -13.48
N ALA A 245 12.37 14.30 -13.32
CA ALA A 245 11.71 15.61 -13.28
C ALA A 245 11.34 16.13 -14.69
N THR A 246 11.85 15.50 -15.75
CA THR A 246 11.56 15.86 -17.15
C THR A 246 10.22 15.24 -17.58
N PRO A 247 9.26 16.05 -18.06
CA PRO A 247 8.00 15.52 -18.59
C PRO A 247 8.22 14.47 -19.68
N GLY A 248 7.51 13.35 -19.61
CA GLY A 248 7.56 12.27 -20.60
C GLY A 248 8.61 11.18 -20.35
N TYR A 249 9.49 11.32 -19.36
CA TYR A 249 10.59 10.37 -19.09
C TYR A 249 10.48 9.68 -17.72
N SER A 250 9.26 9.37 -17.28
CA SER A 250 8.98 8.78 -15.97
C SER A 250 9.59 7.38 -15.80
N VAL A 251 10.10 7.08 -14.61
CA VAL A 251 10.30 5.68 -14.18
C VAL A 251 8.91 5.07 -14.05
N ARG A 252 8.59 4.09 -14.90
CA ARG A 252 7.27 3.42 -14.90
C ARG A 252 7.18 2.35 -13.82
N ASP A 253 8.24 1.55 -13.69
CA ASP A 253 8.28 0.41 -12.79
C ASP A 253 9.58 0.41 -11.98
N VAL A 254 9.48 0.19 -10.66
CA VAL A 254 10.61 -0.02 -9.75
C VAL A 254 10.42 -1.37 -9.08
N PHE A 255 11.27 -2.34 -9.44
CA PHE A 255 11.24 -3.67 -8.86
C PHE A 255 12.20 -3.73 -7.66
N ILE A 256 11.66 -3.96 -6.46
CA ILE A 256 12.43 -4.17 -5.22
C ILE A 256 12.18 -5.62 -4.79
N GLY A 257 13.19 -6.49 -4.91
CA GLY A 257 13.05 -7.94 -4.79
C GLY A 257 13.02 -8.66 -6.14
N GLY A 258 12.62 -9.94 -6.17
CA GLY A 258 12.58 -10.74 -7.39
C GLY A 258 11.49 -10.27 -8.36
N GLY A 259 11.82 -9.33 -9.25
CA GLY A 259 10.95 -8.90 -10.34
C GLY A 259 10.59 -10.08 -11.26
N VAL A 260 9.38 -10.59 -11.10
CA VAL A 260 8.61 -11.55 -11.94
C VAL A 260 9.48 -12.33 -12.95
N THR A 261 10.03 -13.51 -12.65
CA THR A 261 9.33 -14.80 -12.47
C THR A 261 10.25 -15.69 -11.65
N GLN A 262 9.79 -16.24 -10.53
CA GLN A 262 10.49 -17.37 -9.93
C GLN A 262 9.49 -18.46 -9.57
N THR A 263 9.67 -19.61 -10.20
CA THR A 263 8.91 -20.82 -9.92
C THR A 263 9.46 -21.46 -8.65
N LEU A 264 8.68 -21.32 -7.58
CA LEU A 264 8.61 -22.13 -6.35
C LEU A 264 9.91 -22.58 -5.68
N ALA A 265 10.20 -21.98 -4.52
CA ALA A 265 10.79 -22.70 -3.38
C ALA A 265 10.28 -22.08 -2.07
N ALA A 266 9.98 -22.93 -1.09
CA ALA A 266 9.36 -22.62 0.21
C ALA A 266 10.26 -21.83 1.19
N THR A 267 11.12 -20.93 0.70
CA THR A 267 12.23 -20.34 1.46
C THR A 267 12.34 -18.81 1.35
N TYR A 268 11.42 -18.11 0.69
CA TYR A 268 11.50 -16.64 0.57
C TYR A 268 10.63 -15.93 1.61
N GLY A 269 11.29 -15.14 2.45
CA GLY A 269 10.64 -14.19 3.35
C GLY A 269 9.88 -13.11 2.57
N PRO A 270 8.86 -12.50 3.18
CA PRO A 270 8.10 -11.43 2.55
C PRO A 270 9.01 -10.24 2.20
N LEU A 271 8.65 -9.50 1.14
CA LEU A 271 9.15 -8.13 0.97
C LEU A 271 8.60 -7.31 2.14
N THR A 272 9.39 -7.17 3.20
CA THR A 272 9.03 -6.35 4.35
C THR A 272 9.56 -4.94 4.14
N ILE A 273 8.68 -4.03 3.74
CA ILE A 273 8.93 -2.60 3.92
C ILE A 273 8.54 -2.30 5.37
N GLN A 274 9.52 -2.37 6.29
CA GLN A 274 9.28 -2.11 7.71
C GLN A 274 9.92 -0.77 8.13
N PRO A 275 9.09 0.23 8.49
CA PRO A 275 9.59 1.42 9.14
C PRO A 275 9.82 1.06 10.63
N THR A 276 10.99 0.53 10.97
CA THR A 276 11.31 0.21 12.37
C THR A 276 11.47 1.50 13.18
N GLY A 277 11.01 1.49 14.43
CA GLY A 277 11.26 2.58 15.39
C GLY A 277 12.75 2.80 15.69
N GLN A 278 13.05 3.84 16.45
CA GLN A 278 14.41 4.07 16.97
C GLN A 278 14.80 2.99 18.01
N SER A 279 16.10 2.83 18.30
CA SER A 279 16.58 1.91 19.33
C SER A 279 16.29 2.42 20.75
N GLY A 280 15.76 1.57 21.65
CA GLY A 280 15.50 1.91 23.06
C GLY A 280 14.16 1.35 23.58
N THR A 281 13.80 1.68 24.82
CA THR A 281 12.45 1.44 25.38
C THR A 281 11.52 2.62 25.05
N ASP A 282 10.21 2.36 24.88
CA ASP A 282 9.14 3.35 24.64
C ASP A 282 9.33 4.29 23.43
N GLN A 283 9.63 3.72 22.25
CA GLN A 283 9.81 4.51 21.03
C GLN A 283 8.57 4.51 20.13
N THR A 284 8.25 5.69 19.58
CA THR A 284 7.21 5.85 18.55
C THR A 284 7.59 5.10 17.27
N GLY A 285 6.71 4.23 16.79
CA GLY A 285 6.88 3.54 15.50
C GLY A 285 6.92 4.52 14.33
N GLN A 286 7.68 4.19 13.28
CA GLN A 286 7.82 5.05 12.11
C GLN A 286 6.65 4.86 11.14
N THR A 287 6.25 5.92 10.44
CA THR A 287 5.14 5.89 9.48
C THR A 287 5.64 5.64 8.06
N ILE A 288 5.08 4.63 7.37
CA ILE A 288 5.15 4.57 5.90
C ILE A 288 4.16 5.58 5.33
N ARG A 289 4.65 6.53 4.53
CA ARG A 289 3.81 7.40 3.70
C ARG A 289 3.99 7.00 2.23
N ILE A 290 2.91 6.57 1.59
CA ILE A 290 2.84 6.38 0.15
C ILE A 290 2.06 7.57 -0.40
N ALA A 291 2.74 8.44 -1.15
CA ALA A 291 2.14 9.62 -1.75
C ALA A 291 2.15 9.49 -3.27
N THR A 292 1.04 9.86 -3.90
CA THR A 292 0.92 9.93 -5.35
C THR A 292 1.23 11.33 -5.85
N GLY A 293 1.46 11.47 -7.16
CA GLY A 293 1.67 12.78 -7.78
C GLY A 293 0.45 13.70 -7.64
N LYS A 294 0.70 14.99 -7.43
CA LYS A 294 -0.34 16.04 -7.47
C LYS A 294 -0.64 16.37 -8.93
N GLY A 295 -1.91 16.32 -9.32
CA GLY A 295 -2.36 16.94 -10.56
C GLY A 295 -2.23 18.47 -10.47
N THR A 296 -1.90 19.12 -11.57
CA THR A 296 -1.98 20.59 -11.71
C THR A 296 -3.03 20.94 -12.78
N GLY A 297 -3.70 22.08 -12.63
CA GLY A 297 -4.76 22.52 -13.55
C GLY A 297 -5.93 21.53 -13.58
N ALA A 298 -6.34 21.11 -14.79
CA ALA A 298 -7.39 20.10 -15.00
C ALA A 298 -6.90 18.64 -14.84
N GLY A 299 -5.65 18.42 -14.42
CA GLY A 299 -5.09 17.09 -14.21
C GLY A 299 -5.64 16.42 -12.95
N THR A 300 -5.94 15.13 -13.03
CA THR A 300 -6.34 14.31 -11.88
C THR A 300 -5.13 13.93 -11.02
N SER A 301 -5.28 13.94 -9.70
CA SER A 301 -4.28 13.37 -8.79
C SER A 301 -4.05 11.88 -9.08
N GLY A 302 -2.83 11.40 -8.82
CA GLY A 302 -2.52 9.98 -8.99
C GLY A 302 -3.26 9.10 -7.97
N ASP A 303 -3.55 7.86 -8.37
CA ASP A 303 -4.14 6.84 -7.52
C ASP A 303 -3.07 5.91 -6.93
N ILE A 304 -3.35 5.27 -5.80
CA ILE A 304 -2.53 4.18 -5.25
C ILE A 304 -3.17 2.86 -5.67
N HIS A 305 -2.44 2.04 -6.42
CA HIS A 305 -2.90 0.72 -6.83
C HIS A 305 -2.11 -0.37 -6.09
N LEU A 306 -2.83 -1.29 -5.43
CA LEU A 306 -2.30 -2.59 -5.03
C LEU A 306 -2.76 -3.61 -6.06
N MET A 307 -1.81 -4.04 -6.89
CA MET A 307 -2.09 -4.94 -8.01
C MET A 307 -1.64 -6.37 -7.66
N THR A 308 -2.51 -7.33 -7.94
CA THR A 308 -2.17 -8.75 -7.84
C THR A 308 -2.55 -9.46 -9.13
N SER A 309 -1.89 -10.58 -9.40
CA SER A 309 -2.32 -11.51 -10.43
C SER A 309 -3.17 -12.61 -9.78
N VAL A 310 -4.26 -12.99 -10.44
CA VAL A 310 -5.01 -14.19 -10.05
C VAL A 310 -4.21 -15.40 -10.55
N PRO A 311 -3.82 -16.34 -9.68
CA PRO A 311 -3.16 -17.56 -10.13
C PRO A 311 -4.10 -18.35 -11.06
N THR A 312 -3.63 -18.69 -12.25
CA THR A 312 -4.30 -19.69 -13.10
C THR A 312 -3.59 -21.04 -12.96
N THR A 313 -4.15 -22.09 -13.57
CA THR A 313 -3.50 -23.41 -13.63
C THR A 313 -2.04 -23.30 -14.09
N SER A 314 -1.18 -24.15 -13.52
CA SER A 314 0.27 -24.18 -13.77
C SER A 314 0.59 -24.03 -15.26
N GLY A 315 1.44 -23.04 -15.61
CA GLY A 315 1.80 -22.72 -16.99
C GLY A 315 2.98 -21.75 -17.06
N THR A 316 3.58 -21.62 -18.24
CA THR A 316 4.80 -20.83 -18.50
C THR A 316 4.52 -19.34 -18.79
N THR A 317 3.26 -18.94 -18.87
CA THR A 317 2.86 -17.57 -19.21
C THR A 317 2.73 -16.72 -17.95
N LEU A 318 3.49 -15.63 -17.92
CA LEU A 318 3.38 -14.59 -16.89
C LEU A 318 1.95 -14.06 -16.83
N GLN A 319 1.35 -14.11 -15.64
CA GLN A 319 0.02 -13.55 -15.41
C GLN A 319 0.08 -12.02 -15.39
N SER A 320 -0.85 -11.37 -16.07
CA SER A 320 -1.00 -9.92 -15.99
C SER A 320 -1.43 -9.49 -14.59
N LEU A 321 -0.83 -8.41 -14.09
CA LEU A 321 -1.27 -7.77 -12.85
C LEU A 321 -2.61 -7.05 -13.08
N SER A 322 -3.50 -7.16 -12.10
CA SER A 322 -4.78 -6.46 -12.07
C SER A 322 -4.93 -5.69 -10.76
N THR A 323 -5.62 -4.56 -10.78
CA THR A 323 -5.84 -3.76 -9.55
C THR A 323 -6.81 -4.49 -8.63
N SER A 324 -6.34 -4.89 -7.45
CA SER A 324 -7.16 -5.57 -6.44
C SER A 324 -7.68 -4.59 -5.39
N VAL A 325 -6.84 -3.65 -4.97
CA VAL A 325 -7.23 -2.52 -4.11
C VAL A 325 -6.76 -1.23 -4.75
N ILE A 326 -7.61 -0.21 -4.75
CA ILE A 326 -7.28 1.14 -5.21
C ILE A 326 -7.64 2.17 -4.15
N VAL A 327 -6.77 3.16 -3.95
CA VAL A 327 -7.12 4.41 -3.27
C VAL A 327 -7.10 5.51 -4.32
N LYS A 328 -8.28 6.04 -4.64
CA LYS A 328 -8.42 7.12 -5.62
C LYS A 328 -7.84 8.42 -5.08
N GLY A 329 -7.40 9.31 -5.97
CA GLY A 329 -7.03 10.67 -5.60
C GLY A 329 -8.14 11.47 -4.88
N SER A 330 -9.41 11.04 -5.00
CA SER A 330 -10.56 11.57 -4.24
C SER A 330 -10.67 11.05 -2.81
N GLY A 331 -9.86 10.07 -2.42
CA GLY A 331 -9.89 9.39 -1.12
C GLY A 331 -10.74 8.13 -1.07
N ASN A 332 -11.52 7.81 -2.11
CA ASN A 332 -12.34 6.60 -2.15
C ASN A 332 -11.48 5.33 -2.30
N VAL A 333 -11.81 4.30 -1.53
CA VAL A 333 -11.16 2.98 -1.55
C VAL A 333 -12.04 1.98 -2.28
N GLY A 334 -11.49 1.36 -3.34
CA GLY A 334 -12.13 0.26 -4.07
C GLY A 334 -11.44 -1.06 -3.77
N ILE A 335 -12.21 -2.11 -3.44
CA ILE A 335 -11.70 -3.50 -3.33
C ILE A 335 -12.46 -4.36 -4.33
N GLY A 336 -11.76 -4.87 -5.34
CA GLY A 336 -12.38 -5.58 -6.47
C GLY A 336 -13.11 -4.67 -7.47
N THR A 337 -12.91 -3.35 -7.40
CA THR A 337 -13.39 -2.36 -8.39
C THR A 337 -12.39 -1.21 -8.53
N THR A 338 -12.20 -0.71 -9.74
CA THR A 338 -11.36 0.46 -10.04
C THR A 338 -12.14 1.79 -10.03
N SER A 339 -13.47 1.72 -9.89
CA SER A 339 -14.37 2.87 -9.96
C SER A 339 -15.27 2.94 -8.70
N PRO A 340 -14.70 3.22 -7.51
CA PRO A 340 -15.48 3.28 -6.28
C PRO A 340 -16.42 4.50 -6.26
N SER A 341 -17.73 4.25 -6.06
CA SER A 341 -18.77 5.28 -5.97
C SER A 341 -19.05 5.75 -4.54
N ALA A 342 -18.48 5.08 -3.54
CA ALA A 342 -18.53 5.42 -2.13
C ALA A 342 -17.11 5.44 -1.54
N GLN A 343 -16.96 5.98 -0.33
CA GLN A 343 -15.66 6.03 0.36
C GLN A 343 -15.01 4.65 0.52
N LEU A 344 -15.81 3.61 0.71
CA LEU A 344 -15.40 2.21 0.63
C LEU A 344 -16.39 1.47 -0.27
N HIS A 345 -15.94 0.98 -1.43
CA HIS A 345 -16.75 0.20 -2.35
C HIS A 345 -16.10 -1.16 -2.59
N THR A 346 -16.80 -2.23 -2.22
CA THR A 346 -16.35 -3.61 -2.41
C THR A 346 -17.33 -4.36 -3.32
N THR A 347 -16.83 -5.16 -4.27
CA THR A 347 -17.68 -5.98 -5.16
C THR A 347 -17.96 -7.39 -4.63
N GLY A 348 -17.25 -7.80 -3.58
CA GLY A 348 -17.44 -9.08 -2.87
C GLY A 348 -17.98 -8.90 -1.45
N SER A 349 -18.12 -10.02 -0.73
CA SER A 349 -18.57 -10.03 0.66
C SER A 349 -17.56 -9.38 1.61
N VAL A 350 -18.06 -8.64 2.61
CA VAL A 350 -17.26 -8.05 3.70
C VAL A 350 -17.55 -8.81 4.99
N ARG A 351 -16.50 -9.27 5.69
CA ARG A 351 -16.61 -9.90 7.01
C ARG A 351 -16.09 -8.95 8.09
N LEU A 352 -16.93 -8.58 9.04
CA LEU A 352 -16.56 -7.81 10.23
C LEU A 352 -16.43 -8.75 11.43
N ALA A 353 -15.20 -9.15 11.76
CA ALA A 353 -14.94 -9.96 12.96
C ALA A 353 -15.06 -9.07 14.22
N GLY A 354 -15.78 -9.53 15.24
CA GLY A 354 -15.89 -8.82 16.53
C GLY A 354 -17.15 -7.97 16.74
N LEU A 355 -18.19 -8.13 15.91
CA LEU A 355 -19.52 -7.60 16.24
C LEU A 355 -20.12 -8.41 17.39
N THR A 356 -19.93 -7.95 18.64
CA THR A 356 -20.55 -8.55 19.83
C THR A 356 -22.02 -8.14 19.95
N MET A 357 -22.86 -9.01 20.50
CA MET A 357 -24.24 -8.65 20.82
C MET A 357 -24.25 -7.64 21.97
N ASP A 358 -24.55 -6.39 21.65
CA ASP A 358 -24.73 -5.28 22.60
C ASP A 358 -26.17 -4.77 22.51
N SER A 359 -27.02 -5.23 23.44
CA SER A 359 -28.45 -4.89 23.49
C SER A 359 -28.71 -3.46 23.97
N THR A 360 -27.68 -2.68 24.31
CA THR A 360 -27.82 -1.27 24.72
C THR A 360 -27.79 -0.30 23.52
N ARG A 361 -27.40 -0.78 22.33
CA ARG A 361 -27.34 0.04 21.11
C ARG A 361 -28.72 0.36 20.58
N ILE A 362 -29.03 1.64 20.48
CA ILE A 362 -30.29 2.17 19.92
C ILE A 362 -30.25 2.41 18.41
N ARG A 363 -29.19 1.96 17.70
CA ARG A 363 -29.01 2.14 16.27
C ARG A 363 -28.80 0.79 15.58
N VAL A 364 -29.43 0.61 14.42
CA VAL A 364 -29.23 -0.53 13.52
C VAL A 364 -28.52 -0.12 12.25
N LEU A 365 -27.91 -1.09 11.59
CA LEU A 365 -27.37 -0.94 10.25
C LEU A 365 -28.49 -1.08 9.22
N VAL A 366 -28.58 -0.15 8.28
CA VAL A 366 -29.48 -0.21 7.12
C VAL A 366 -28.69 0.02 5.84
N ALA A 367 -29.22 -0.43 4.71
CA ALA A 367 -28.65 -0.20 3.39
C ALA A 367 -29.68 0.46 2.46
N ASP A 368 -29.20 1.32 1.55
CA ASP A 368 -30.01 1.84 0.45
C ASP A 368 -29.98 0.90 -0.79
N ASN A 369 -30.65 1.28 -1.87
CA ASN A 369 -30.69 0.49 -3.12
C ASN A 369 -29.33 0.36 -3.82
N ASN A 370 -28.36 1.22 -3.49
CA ASN A 370 -27.00 1.19 -4.02
C ASN A 370 -26.05 0.40 -3.09
N GLY A 371 -26.56 -0.17 -2.00
CA GLY A 371 -25.77 -0.88 -1.01
C GLY A 371 -24.97 0.03 -0.07
N ASN A 372 -25.20 1.35 -0.09
CA ASN A 372 -24.55 2.25 0.87
C ASN A 372 -25.13 2.01 2.24
N ILE A 373 -24.24 1.84 3.21
CA ILE A 373 -24.60 1.51 4.58
C ILE A 373 -24.75 2.81 5.38
N ALA A 374 -25.83 2.89 6.17
CA ALA A 374 -26.07 3.96 7.13
C ALA A 374 -26.57 3.41 8.46
N TYR A 375 -26.53 4.22 9.51
CA TYR A 375 -27.22 3.88 10.76
C TYR A 375 -28.63 4.48 10.77
N ARG A 376 -29.56 3.74 11.37
CA ARG A 376 -30.92 4.24 11.67
C ARG A 376 -31.22 4.02 13.14
N ASN A 377 -31.86 4.99 13.79
CA ASN A 377 -32.33 4.81 15.16
C ASN A 377 -33.42 3.73 15.19
N VAL A 378 -33.34 2.81 16.16
CA VAL A 378 -34.34 1.76 16.36
C VAL A 378 -35.73 2.35 16.53
N SER A 379 -35.84 3.48 17.24
CA SER A 379 -37.09 4.22 17.42
C SER A 379 -37.71 4.76 16.13
N THR A 380 -36.94 4.85 15.04
CA THR A 380 -37.44 5.28 13.73
C THR A 380 -37.60 4.14 12.73
N ILE A 381 -37.26 2.90 13.10
CA ILE A 381 -37.61 1.70 12.31
C ILE A 381 -39.13 1.54 12.41
N GLY A 382 -39.82 1.95 11.35
CA GLY A 382 -41.28 2.15 11.33
C GLY A 382 -41.71 3.54 10.85
N GLY A 383 -40.77 4.49 10.76
CA GLY A 383 -40.96 5.85 10.22
C GLY A 383 -41.08 5.92 8.69
N GLY A 384 -41.93 5.05 8.14
CA GLY A 384 -42.51 5.06 6.81
C GLY A 384 -43.85 4.36 6.95
N SER A 385 -44.88 5.09 7.38
CA SER A 385 -46.26 4.61 7.55
C SER A 385 -46.51 3.44 8.51
N GLY A 386 -45.60 3.08 9.43
CA GLY A 386 -45.78 1.89 10.27
C GLY A 386 -44.87 1.85 11.49
N SER A 387 -45.03 2.79 12.42
CA SER A 387 -44.57 2.57 13.80
C SER A 387 -45.30 1.35 14.37
N ILE A 388 -44.60 0.45 15.07
CA ILE A 388 -45.25 -0.40 16.07
C ILE A 388 -45.58 0.54 17.24
N SER A 389 -46.64 1.31 17.04
CA SER A 389 -47.23 2.23 18.02
C SER A 389 -48.56 1.62 18.42
N GLY A 390 -48.69 1.29 19.70
CA GLY A 390 -49.95 0.89 20.33
C GLY A 390 -50.23 1.82 21.50
N THR A 391 -51.51 1.99 21.83
CA THR A 391 -51.86 2.60 23.12
C THR A 391 -51.65 1.56 24.22
N VAL A 392 -51.09 1.99 25.36
CA VAL A 392 -50.90 1.14 26.55
C VAL A 392 -52.19 0.38 26.85
N ASN A 393 -52.06 -0.92 27.17
CA ASN A 393 -53.15 -1.84 27.50
C ASN A 393 -54.13 -2.19 26.37
N TYR A 394 -53.95 -1.69 25.15
CA TYR A 394 -54.75 -2.12 24.00
C TYR A 394 -54.03 -3.19 23.20
N LEU A 395 -54.75 -4.25 22.82
CA LEU A 395 -54.23 -5.22 21.86
C LEU A 395 -54.19 -4.61 20.46
N ALA A 396 -53.06 -4.72 19.77
CA ALA A 396 -52.89 -4.21 18.42
C ALA A 396 -53.73 -4.99 17.40
N LYS A 397 -54.34 -4.28 16.42
CA LYS A 397 -55.01 -4.86 15.27
C LYS A 397 -54.70 -4.09 13.99
N TYR A 398 -54.79 -4.76 12.84
CA TYR A 398 -54.81 -4.05 11.56
C TYR A 398 -56.11 -3.25 11.43
N SER A 399 -55.99 -1.95 11.15
CA SER A 399 -57.10 -1.08 10.74
C SER A 399 -57.19 -0.92 9.22
N SER A 400 -56.12 -1.27 8.49
CA SER A 400 -56.04 -1.35 7.02
C SER A 400 -54.96 -2.37 6.61
N GLY A 401 -54.73 -2.59 5.31
CA GLY A 401 -53.68 -3.48 4.81
C GLY A 401 -52.25 -3.11 5.23
N THR A 402 -52.01 -1.87 5.68
CA THR A 402 -50.69 -1.38 6.09
C THR A 402 -50.70 -0.56 7.38
N THR A 403 -51.83 -0.47 8.09
CA THR A 403 -51.97 0.34 9.30
C THR A 403 -52.35 -0.51 10.51
N ILE A 404 -51.63 -0.34 11.61
CA ILE A 404 -51.93 -0.94 12.91
C ILE A 404 -52.60 0.13 13.79
N GLY A 405 -53.66 -0.25 14.51
CA GLY A 405 -54.36 0.57 15.50
C GLY A 405 -54.87 -0.27 16.67
N ASN A 406 -55.59 0.35 17.61
CA ASN A 406 -56.10 -0.35 18.80
C ASN A 406 -57.31 -1.24 18.48
N SER A 407 -57.38 -2.40 19.13
CA SER A 407 -58.59 -3.23 19.23
C SER A 407 -59.60 -2.63 20.21
N LEU A 408 -60.79 -3.22 20.26
CA LEU A 408 -61.76 -2.99 21.36
C LEU A 408 -61.39 -3.75 22.64
N LEU A 409 -60.37 -4.61 22.57
CA LEU A 409 -59.85 -5.38 23.71
C LEU A 409 -58.85 -4.53 24.49
N PHE A 410 -59.18 -4.25 25.74
CA PHE A 410 -58.34 -3.56 26.70
C PHE A 410 -57.93 -4.55 27.80
N ASP A 411 -56.64 -4.70 28.05
CA ASP A 411 -56.06 -5.59 29.05
C ASP A 411 -55.11 -4.78 29.93
N ASN A 412 -55.49 -4.57 31.18
CA ASN A 412 -54.68 -3.85 32.17
C ASN A 412 -53.82 -4.79 33.03
N GLY A 413 -53.75 -6.08 32.68
CA GLY A 413 -53.05 -7.13 33.41
C GLY A 413 -53.86 -7.77 34.55
N THR A 414 -54.94 -7.13 35.03
CA THR A 414 -55.80 -7.66 36.10
C THR A 414 -57.19 -8.09 35.59
N GLY A 415 -57.67 -7.46 34.52
CA GLY A 415 -58.91 -7.79 33.84
C GLY A 415 -58.92 -7.36 32.38
N VAL A 416 -59.88 -7.91 31.64
CA VAL A 416 -60.08 -7.68 30.22
C VAL A 416 -61.40 -6.96 30.00
N GLY A 417 -61.33 -5.83 29.30
CA GLY A 417 -62.47 -5.05 28.85
C GLY A 417 -62.70 -5.24 27.36
N ILE A 418 -63.94 -5.51 26.97
CA ILE A 418 -64.37 -5.51 25.56
C ILE A 418 -65.28 -4.30 25.37
N GLY A 419 -64.78 -3.30 24.63
CA GLY A 419 -65.50 -2.04 24.39
C GLY A 419 -65.53 -1.08 25.58
N THR A 420 -64.85 -1.41 26.68
CA THR A 420 -64.79 -0.57 27.89
C THR A 420 -63.40 -0.62 28.52
N ILE A 421 -63.03 0.48 29.18
CA ILE A 421 -61.83 0.59 30.03
C ILE A 421 -62.17 0.60 31.52
N SER A 422 -63.47 0.64 31.86
CA SER A 422 -63.97 0.72 33.24
C SER A 422 -63.95 -0.66 33.89
N ILE A 423 -62.75 -1.14 34.21
CA ILE A 423 -62.47 -2.44 34.83
C ILE A 423 -62.15 -2.22 36.31
N ASN A 424 -63.14 -1.74 37.07
CA ASN A 424 -62.94 -1.23 38.43
C ASN A 424 -63.33 -2.24 39.52
N ASP A 425 -63.99 -3.33 39.16
CA ASP A 425 -64.40 -4.38 40.11
C ASP A 425 -63.44 -5.56 40.07
N THR A 426 -62.62 -5.70 41.10
CA THR A 426 -61.61 -6.76 41.20
C THR A 426 -62.20 -8.17 41.38
N ALA A 427 -63.50 -8.29 41.67
CA ALA A 427 -64.17 -9.59 41.76
C ALA A 427 -64.33 -10.25 40.38
N TYR A 428 -64.28 -9.47 39.29
CA TYR A 428 -64.46 -9.95 37.93
C TYR A 428 -63.23 -9.69 37.07
N ARG A 429 -62.97 -10.58 36.11
CA ARG A 429 -61.86 -10.44 35.15
C ARG A 429 -62.30 -10.10 33.74
N LEU A 430 -63.59 -10.12 33.43
CA LEU A 430 -64.12 -9.85 32.10
C LEU A 430 -65.28 -8.86 32.17
N PHE A 431 -65.10 -7.72 31.51
CA PHE A 431 -66.10 -6.65 31.40
C PHE A 431 -66.47 -6.49 29.93
N VAL A 432 -67.75 -6.59 29.60
CA VAL A 432 -68.22 -6.50 28.22
C VAL A 432 -69.28 -5.41 28.11
N GLU A 433 -68.94 -4.30 27.46
CA GLU A 433 -69.92 -3.26 27.17
C GLU A 433 -70.98 -3.82 26.19
N LYS A 434 -72.26 -3.58 26.47
CA LYS A 434 -73.42 -4.05 25.66
C LYS A 434 -73.68 -5.56 25.69
N GLY A 435 -73.09 -6.28 26.65
CA GLY A 435 -73.46 -7.66 26.99
C GLY A 435 -72.88 -8.74 26.07
N ILE A 436 -73.26 -9.99 26.32
CA ILE A 436 -72.70 -11.18 25.65
C ILE A 436 -73.80 -11.92 24.90
N ARG A 437 -73.69 -12.01 23.57
CA ARG A 437 -74.52 -12.91 22.76
C ARG A 437 -73.75 -14.20 22.48
N THR A 438 -74.15 -15.29 23.11
CA THR A 438 -73.51 -16.59 22.97
C THR A 438 -74.50 -17.68 22.54
N ARG A 439 -74.00 -18.77 21.95
CA ARG A 439 -74.79 -19.96 21.64
C ARG A 439 -74.96 -20.89 22.83
N LYS A 440 -74.01 -20.87 23.78
CA LYS A 440 -74.03 -21.71 24.98
C LYS A 440 -73.28 -21.01 26.09
N ILE A 441 -73.81 -21.10 27.30
CA ILE A 441 -73.14 -20.71 28.52
C ILE A 441 -73.26 -21.87 29.51
N LYS A 442 -72.16 -22.19 30.18
CA LYS A 442 -72.12 -23.10 31.32
C LYS A 442 -71.59 -22.28 32.49
N VAL A 443 -72.32 -22.24 33.58
CA VAL A 443 -71.91 -21.59 34.82
C VAL A 443 -71.71 -22.70 35.84
N ASP A 444 -70.55 -22.72 36.48
CA ASP A 444 -70.29 -23.69 37.54
C ASP A 444 -70.96 -23.20 38.84
N VAL A 445 -71.68 -24.09 39.51
CA VAL A 445 -72.44 -23.80 40.74
C VAL A 445 -71.87 -24.62 41.89
N SER A 446 -71.91 -24.06 43.10
CA SER A 446 -71.33 -24.69 44.30
C SER A 446 -72.26 -25.69 44.99
N SER A 447 -73.57 -25.53 44.82
CA SER A 447 -74.60 -26.42 45.40
C SER A 447 -75.84 -26.44 44.50
N TRP A 448 -76.55 -27.56 44.50
CA TRP A 448 -77.78 -27.76 43.72
C TRP A 448 -78.97 -27.96 44.68
N ALA A 449 -80.17 -27.54 44.28
CA ALA A 449 -81.29 -27.35 45.20
C ALA A 449 -81.94 -28.65 45.76
N ASP A 450 -81.58 -29.83 45.24
CA ASP A 450 -82.20 -31.13 45.56
C ASP A 450 -82.34 -31.45 47.07
N TYR A 451 -81.56 -30.78 47.93
CA TYR A 451 -81.65 -30.90 49.38
C TYR A 451 -83.04 -30.55 49.95
N VAL A 452 -83.91 -29.87 49.19
CA VAL A 452 -85.30 -29.59 49.59
C VAL A 452 -86.11 -30.87 49.81
N PHE A 453 -85.72 -31.98 49.16
CA PHE A 453 -86.40 -33.27 49.29
C PHE A 453 -85.85 -34.16 50.41
N GLU A 454 -84.80 -33.73 51.11
CA GLU A 454 -84.22 -34.49 52.23
C GLU A 454 -85.15 -34.49 53.44
N LYS A 455 -85.13 -35.57 54.24
CA LYS A 455 -86.07 -35.74 55.37
C LYS A 455 -85.92 -34.67 56.44
N GLU A 456 -84.72 -34.14 56.59
CA GLU A 456 -84.35 -33.11 57.55
C GLU A 456 -84.70 -31.70 57.05
N TYR A 457 -85.16 -31.55 55.80
CA TYR A 457 -85.57 -30.26 55.26
C TYR A 457 -86.83 -29.75 55.97
N LYS A 458 -86.70 -28.57 56.58
CA LYS A 458 -87.82 -27.90 57.26
C LYS A 458 -88.57 -27.04 56.26
N LEU A 459 -89.56 -27.61 55.60
CA LEU A 459 -90.48 -26.87 54.74
C LEU A 459 -91.22 -25.82 55.60
N PRO A 460 -91.11 -24.51 55.29
CA PRO A 460 -91.88 -23.48 55.99
C PRO A 460 -93.37 -23.74 55.86
N SER A 461 -94.22 -23.31 56.80
CA SER A 461 -95.67 -23.43 56.58
C SER A 461 -96.17 -22.36 55.60
N LEU A 462 -97.22 -22.66 54.82
CA LEU A 462 -97.83 -21.67 53.92
C LEU A 462 -98.31 -20.40 54.64
N LYS A 463 -98.65 -20.49 55.94
CA LYS A 463 -99.00 -19.33 56.77
C LYS A 463 -97.80 -18.43 57.04
N GLU A 464 -96.63 -19.01 57.28
CA GLU A 464 -95.39 -18.27 57.50
C GLU A 464 -94.91 -17.62 56.21
N VAL A 465 -95.00 -18.34 55.09
CA VAL A 465 -94.68 -17.79 53.76
C VAL A 465 -95.60 -16.63 53.41
N ALA A 466 -96.92 -16.77 53.63
CA ALA A 466 -97.89 -15.69 53.38
C ALA A 466 -97.58 -14.44 54.22
N ARG A 467 -97.28 -14.60 55.52
CA ARG A 467 -96.88 -13.49 56.39
C ARG A 467 -95.61 -12.80 55.88
N PHE A 468 -94.61 -13.57 55.47
CA PHE A 468 -93.37 -13.01 54.93
C PHE A 468 -93.62 -12.19 53.65
N ILE A 469 -94.47 -12.69 52.75
CA ILE A 469 -94.84 -11.99 51.51
C ILE A 469 -95.58 -10.69 51.84
N ASP A 470 -96.51 -10.71 52.80
CA ASP A 470 -97.25 -9.51 53.19
C ASP A 470 -96.32 -8.42 53.74
N GLU A 471 -95.30 -8.81 54.53
CA GLU A 471 -94.32 -7.91 55.12
C GLU A 471 -93.24 -7.44 54.13
N ASN A 472 -92.74 -8.33 53.26
CA ASN A 472 -91.52 -8.09 52.47
C ASN A 472 -91.77 -7.94 50.96
N LYS A 473 -93.00 -8.18 50.49
CA LYS A 473 -93.42 -8.13 49.07
C LYS A 473 -92.54 -8.97 48.13
N ARG A 474 -91.92 -10.02 48.65
CA ARG A 474 -91.08 -10.99 47.93
C ARG A 474 -91.18 -12.36 48.58
N LEU A 475 -90.77 -13.39 47.85
CA LEU A 475 -90.60 -14.73 48.43
C LEU A 475 -89.42 -14.75 49.41
N PRO A 476 -89.44 -15.61 50.45
CA PRO A 476 -88.29 -15.81 51.33
C PRO A 476 -87.01 -16.07 50.53
N GLU A 477 -85.88 -15.54 51.00
CA GLU A 477 -84.53 -15.66 50.40
C GLU A 477 -84.32 -14.99 49.03
N MET A 478 -85.37 -14.58 48.31
CA MET A 478 -85.20 -13.83 47.06
C MET A 478 -84.58 -12.45 47.33
N PRO A 479 -83.64 -11.98 46.49
CA PRO A 479 -83.08 -10.64 46.63
C PRO A 479 -84.17 -9.57 46.49
N ASP A 480 -83.99 -8.42 47.14
CA ASP A 480 -84.92 -7.30 46.97
C ASP A 480 -84.64 -6.59 45.64
N ALA A 481 -85.67 -5.96 45.08
CA ALA A 481 -85.59 -5.36 43.75
C ALA A 481 -84.56 -4.23 43.65
N ALA A 482 -84.33 -3.48 44.73
CA ALA A 482 -83.38 -2.37 44.74
C ALA A 482 -81.94 -2.87 44.71
N THR A 483 -81.61 -3.87 45.53
CA THR A 483 -80.30 -4.53 45.54
C THR A 483 -80.03 -5.22 44.20
N ALA A 484 -80.98 -5.99 43.67
CA ALA A 484 -80.84 -6.66 42.37
C ALA A 484 -80.60 -5.69 41.20
N THR A 485 -81.20 -4.50 41.22
CA THR A 485 -81.03 -3.48 40.17
C THR A 485 -79.67 -2.79 40.27
N LYS A 486 -79.17 -2.57 41.49
CA LYS A 486 -77.91 -1.85 41.73
C LYS A 486 -76.68 -2.74 41.59
N GLU A 487 -76.75 -3.95 42.12
CA GLU A 487 -75.60 -4.86 42.24
C GLU A 487 -75.61 -5.96 41.17
N GLY A 488 -76.73 -6.12 40.45
CA GLY A 488 -76.95 -7.24 39.54
C GLY A 488 -77.38 -8.49 40.29
N VAL A 489 -77.58 -9.57 39.54
CA VAL A 489 -77.99 -10.88 40.07
C VAL A 489 -77.06 -11.92 39.49
N ASP A 490 -76.44 -12.73 40.36
CA ASP A 490 -75.65 -13.87 39.91
C ASP A 490 -76.58 -14.89 39.22
N LEU A 491 -76.26 -15.21 37.97
CA LEU A 491 -77.11 -16.06 37.14
C LEU A 491 -77.20 -17.48 37.71
N ALA A 492 -76.11 -18.03 38.25
CA ALA A 492 -76.06 -19.37 38.80
C ALA A 492 -76.86 -19.47 40.09
N ASP A 493 -76.55 -18.59 41.06
CA ASP A 493 -77.21 -18.62 42.37
C ASP A 493 -78.71 -18.36 42.26
N ASN A 494 -79.11 -17.45 41.37
CA ASN A 494 -80.52 -17.18 41.12
C ASN A 494 -81.25 -18.37 40.48
N GLN A 495 -80.61 -19.13 39.58
CA GLN A 495 -81.20 -20.35 39.02
C GLN A 495 -81.36 -21.43 40.08
N VAL A 496 -80.37 -21.62 40.96
CA VAL A 496 -80.46 -22.57 42.09
C VAL A 496 -81.56 -22.15 43.06
N LEU A 497 -81.68 -20.85 43.36
CA LEU A 497 -82.71 -20.34 44.26
C LEU A 497 -84.12 -20.48 43.65
N LEU A 498 -84.28 -20.20 42.35
CA LEU A 498 -85.55 -20.43 41.65
C LEU A 498 -85.92 -21.91 41.66
N LEU A 499 -84.96 -22.82 41.44
CA LEU A 499 -85.20 -24.26 41.53
C LEU A 499 -85.64 -24.66 42.95
N LYS A 500 -84.97 -24.18 43.99
CA LYS A 500 -85.39 -24.39 45.39
C LYS A 500 -86.86 -24.00 45.60
N LYS A 501 -87.29 -22.85 45.08
CA LYS A 501 -88.68 -22.39 45.23
C LYS A 501 -89.68 -23.25 44.44
N ILE A 502 -89.27 -23.79 43.30
CA ILE A 502 -90.08 -24.75 42.54
C ILE A 502 -90.23 -26.07 43.32
N GLU A 503 -89.17 -26.55 43.96
CA GLU A 503 -89.20 -27.78 44.77
C GLU A 503 -90.04 -27.63 46.04
N GLU A 504 -89.92 -26.49 46.74
CA GLU A 504 -90.79 -26.16 47.89
C GLU A 504 -92.27 -26.09 47.46
N LEU A 505 -92.56 -25.45 46.32
CA LEU A 505 -93.90 -25.40 45.75
C LEU A 505 -94.43 -26.81 45.43
N THR A 506 -93.56 -27.69 44.92
CA THR A 506 -93.90 -29.09 44.63
C THR A 506 -94.25 -29.86 45.91
N LEU A 507 -93.52 -29.66 47.00
CA LEU A 507 -93.87 -30.25 48.30
C LEU A 507 -95.21 -29.75 48.84
N TYR A 508 -95.51 -28.45 48.72
CA TYR A 508 -96.82 -27.92 49.09
C TYR A 508 -97.94 -28.52 48.23
N MET A 509 -97.72 -28.72 46.93
CA MET A 509 -98.69 -29.36 46.05
C MET A 509 -98.94 -30.83 46.45
N ILE A 510 -97.89 -31.58 46.79
CA ILE A 510 -98.01 -32.96 47.29
C ILE A 510 -98.78 -33.00 48.62
N GLU A 511 -98.51 -32.06 49.54
CA GLU A 511 -99.26 -31.96 50.80
C GLU A 511 -100.73 -31.61 50.55
N MET A 512 -100.99 -30.70 49.60
CA MET A 512 -102.34 -30.31 49.20
C MET A 512 -103.11 -31.46 48.53
N ASP A 513 -102.44 -32.27 47.69
CA ASP A 513 -103.01 -33.45 47.05
C ASP A 513 -103.38 -34.52 48.09
N LYS A 514 -102.46 -34.84 49.01
CA LYS A 514 -102.75 -35.73 50.16
C LYS A 514 -103.92 -35.23 51.01
N LYS A 515 -104.02 -33.91 51.20
CA LYS A 515 -105.14 -33.31 51.91
C LYS A 515 -106.44 -33.43 51.10
N THR A 516 -106.38 -33.32 49.79
CA THR A 516 -107.52 -33.51 48.89
C THR A 516 -108.01 -34.95 48.92
N ASP A 517 -107.11 -35.94 48.78
CA ASP A 517 -107.41 -37.37 48.94
C ASP A 517 -108.06 -37.68 50.28
N ARG A 518 -107.50 -37.11 51.36
CA ARG A 518 -108.05 -37.29 52.71
C ARG A 518 -109.45 -36.68 52.83
N LEU A 519 -109.66 -35.48 52.30
CA LEU A 519 -110.96 -34.82 52.29
C LEU A 519 -111.97 -35.57 51.42
N GLU A 520 -111.55 -36.18 50.30
CA GLU A 520 -112.40 -37.03 49.46
C GLU A 520 -112.76 -38.33 50.17
N ALA A 521 -111.82 -38.97 50.86
CA ALA A 521 -112.06 -40.16 51.66
C ALA A 521 -112.99 -39.88 52.85
N GLU A 522 -112.79 -38.76 53.56
CA GLU A 522 -113.67 -38.29 54.63
C GLU A 522 -115.08 -37.97 54.08
N ASN A 523 -115.18 -37.29 52.93
CA ASN A 523 -116.45 -37.03 52.25
C ASN A 523 -117.14 -38.33 51.79
N ALA A 524 -116.40 -39.31 51.29
CA ALA A 524 -116.94 -40.61 50.89
C ALA A 524 -117.47 -41.39 52.11
N SER A 525 -116.78 -41.32 53.25
CA SER A 525 -117.23 -41.89 54.53
C SER A 525 -118.50 -41.20 55.03
N LEU A 526 -118.51 -39.87 55.08
CA LEU A 526 -119.67 -39.06 55.49
C LEU A 526 -120.88 -39.32 54.59
N ARG A 527 -120.69 -39.46 53.27
CA ARG A 527 -121.76 -39.83 52.32
C ARG A 527 -122.34 -41.21 52.62
N LYS A 528 -121.52 -42.21 52.95
CA LYS A 528 -121.99 -43.54 53.36
C LYS A 528 -122.80 -43.49 54.66
N GLU A 529 -122.36 -42.69 55.63
CA GLU A 529 -123.05 -42.51 56.92
C GLU A 529 -124.42 -41.83 56.74
N LEU A 530 -124.50 -40.82 55.87
CA LEU A 530 -125.74 -40.16 55.46
C LEU A 530 -126.72 -41.10 54.73
N GLU A 531 -126.24 -41.98 53.85
CA GLU A 531 -127.05 -43.00 53.17
C GLU A 531 -127.64 -44.02 54.15
N GLN A 532 -126.87 -44.44 55.17
CA GLN A 532 -127.35 -45.35 56.21
C GLN A 532 -128.42 -44.70 57.11
N LEU A 533 -128.29 -43.41 57.40
CA LEU A 533 -129.27 -42.65 58.18
C LEU A 533 -130.59 -42.42 57.42
N LYS A 534 -130.59 -42.38 56.09
CA LYS A 534 -131.81 -42.23 55.27
C LYS A 534 -132.60 -43.53 55.06
N LYS A 535 -132.03 -44.69 55.39
CA LYS A 535 -132.69 -46.01 55.30
C LYS A 535 -133.30 -46.49 56.63
N LYS A 536 -133.15 -45.71 57.69
CA LYS A 536 -133.92 -45.79 58.93
C LYS A 536 -135.04 -44.76 58.89
#